data_AF-A0A7V8ZTQ7-F1
#
_entry.id   AF-A0A7V8ZTQ7-F1
#
_cell.length_a   1.000
_cell.length_b   1.000
_cell.length_c   1.000
_cell.angle_alpha   90.00
_cell.angle_beta   90.00
_cell.angle_gamma   90.00
#
_symmetry.space_group_name_H-M   'P 1'
#
loop_
_entity.id
_entity.type
_entity.pdbx_description
1 polymer ?
#
loop_
_entity_poly.entity_id
_entity_poly.type
_entity_poly.pdbx_seq_one_letter_code
_entity_poly.pdbx_strand_id
1 'polypeptide(L)'
;MALLLAFSVVLLVAVLISGLAHRSVLSTAVLFLVAGFMLGDGMLGAVNLRAEDDLVTVLAELALFSVLFTDGQRVGLRDLAAAWRLPGRALLLGMPLTFLITAGLGVAVAGL
;
A
#
# COMPACT_ATOMS: atom_id res chain seq x y z
N MET A 1 20.94 -0.20 -6.64
CA MET A 1 21.57 0.00 -5.31
C MET A 1 21.00 1.21 -4.57
N ALA A 2 20.93 2.39 -5.20
CA ALA A 2 20.35 3.60 -4.57
C ALA A 2 18.91 3.39 -4.05
N LEU A 3 18.05 2.73 -4.84
CA LEU A 3 16.68 2.39 -4.44
C LEU A 3 16.62 1.52 -3.17
N LEU A 4 17.44 0.46 -3.08
CA LEU A 4 17.56 -0.41 -1.90
C LEU A 4 17.99 0.39 -0.66
N LEU A 5 19.02 1.24 -0.81
CA LEU A 5 19.53 2.06 0.28
C LEU A 5 18.48 3.06 0.76
N ALA A 6 17.84 3.77 -0.17
CA ALA A 6 16.75 4.69 0.13
C ALA A 6 15.62 3.99 0.88
N PHE A 7 15.12 2.87 0.36
CA PHE A 7 14.09 2.07 1.00
C PHE A 7 14.52 1.63 2.41
N SER A 8 15.74 1.13 2.57
CA SER A 8 16.25 0.63 3.85
C SER A 8 16.40 1.76 4.88
N VAL A 9 16.89 2.93 4.48
CA VAL A 9 17.01 4.10 5.35
C VAL A 9 15.63 4.60 5.78
N VAL A 10 14.69 4.72 4.84
CA VAL A 10 13.32 5.14 5.15
C VAL A 10 12.64 4.12 6.07
N LEU A 11 12.81 2.82 5.82
CA LEU A 11 12.30 1.75 6.67
C LEU A 11 12.91 1.80 8.07
N LEU A 12 14.23 2.02 8.18
CA LEU A 12 14.91 2.15 9.46
C LEU A 12 14.35 3.34 10.26
N VAL A 13 14.22 4.50 9.62
CA VAL A 13 13.62 5.70 10.24
C VAL A 13 12.18 5.41 10.67
N ALA A 14 11.39 4.75 9.82
CA ALA A 14 10.03 4.36 10.15
C ALA A 14 9.95 3.46 11.39
N VAL A 15 10.83 2.45 11.48
CA VAL A 15 10.91 1.52 12.60
C VAL A 15 11.35 2.22 13.89
N LEU A 16 12.40 3.05 13.81
CA LEU A 16 12.93 3.82 14.95
C LEU A 16 11.86 4.75 15.54
N ILE A 17 11.06 5.38 14.68
CA ILE A 17 9.99 6.29 15.10
C ILE A 17 8.70 5.51 15.42
N SER A 18 8.57 4.22 15.10
CA SER A 18 7.31 3.48 15.29
C SER A 18 6.80 3.45 16.74
N GLY A 19 7.72 3.44 17.72
CA GLY A 19 7.36 3.56 19.14
C GLY A 19 6.83 4.94 19.52
N LEU A 20 7.28 5.99 18.84
CA LEU A 20 6.74 7.35 18.96
C LEU A 20 5.46 7.53 18.13
N ALA A 21 5.34 6.81 17.00
CA ALA A 21 4.18 6.80 16.12
C ALA A 21 2.95 6.16 16.80
N HIS A 22 3.13 5.32 17.83
CA HIS A 22 2.03 4.87 18.68
C HIS A 22 1.32 6.00 19.43
N ARG A 23 1.91 7.20 19.47
CA ARG A 23 1.35 8.42 20.09
C ARG A 23 0.95 9.49 19.08
N SER A 24 1.12 9.26 17.78
CA SER A 24 0.80 10.23 16.72
C SER A 24 -0.15 9.65 15.67
N VAL A 25 -0.73 10.51 14.84
CA VAL A 25 -1.62 10.12 13.73
C VAL A 25 -0.81 9.77 12.46
N LEU A 26 0.52 9.76 12.55
CA LEU A 26 1.38 9.55 11.39
C LEU A 26 1.43 8.07 11.01
N SER A 27 0.73 7.71 9.94
CA SER A 27 0.79 6.37 9.34
C SER A 27 2.15 6.14 8.67
N THR A 28 2.68 4.93 8.83
CA THR A 28 3.87 4.47 8.09
C THR A 28 3.72 4.67 6.58
N ALA A 29 2.50 4.52 6.05
CA ALA A 29 2.21 4.76 4.64
C ALA A 29 2.47 6.22 4.22
N VAL A 30 2.07 7.20 5.05
CA VAL A 30 2.30 8.62 4.77
C VAL A 30 3.80 8.94 4.81
N LEU A 31 4.52 8.37 5.77
CA LEU A 31 5.97 8.55 5.86
C LEU A 31 6.69 8.04 4.61
N PHE A 32 6.34 6.84 4.14
CA PHE A 32 6.89 6.30 2.89
C PHE A 32 6.45 7.09 1.65
N LEU A 33 5.21 7.59 1.61
CA LEU A 33 4.72 8.44 0.51
C LEU A 33 5.51 9.74 0.41
N VAL A 34 5.69 10.45 1.52
CA VAL A 34 6.44 11.72 1.56
C VAL A 34 7.92 11.48 1.22
N ALA A 35 8.53 10.44 1.78
CA ALA A 35 9.92 10.09 1.47
C ALA A 35 10.10 9.75 -0.02
N GLY A 36 9.21 8.93 -0.58
CA GLY A 36 9.23 8.58 -2.01
C GLY A 36 9.05 9.79 -2.91
N PHE A 37 8.12 10.70 -2.58
CA PHE A 37 7.91 11.94 -3.32
C PHE A 37 9.15 12.84 -3.28
N MET A 38 9.78 13.01 -2.11
CA MET A 38 11.01 13.80 -1.97
C MET A 38 12.18 13.19 -2.74
N LEU A 39 12.33 11.86 -2.71
CA LEU A 39 13.47 11.15 -3.31
C LEU A 39 13.32 10.91 -4.82
N GLY A 40 12.11 10.97 -5.36
CA GLY A 40 11.81 10.73 -6.76
C GLY A 40 12.26 11.84 -7.72
N ASP A 41 12.13 11.57 -9.02
CA ASP A 41 12.58 12.45 -10.12
C ASP A 41 11.96 13.85 -10.13
N GLY A 42 10.78 14.02 -9.52
CA GLY A 42 10.10 15.32 -9.44
C GLY A 42 10.66 16.29 -8.38
N MET A 43 11.55 15.83 -7.50
CA MET A 43 12.08 16.61 -6.38
C MET A 43 13.62 16.53 -6.33
N LEU A 44 14.18 15.55 -5.61
CA LEU A 44 15.64 15.40 -5.45
C LEU A 44 16.27 14.62 -6.61
N GLY A 45 15.50 13.81 -7.35
CA GLY A 45 16.03 12.95 -8.42
C GLY A 45 17.07 11.92 -7.94
N ALA A 46 17.02 11.56 -6.66
CA ALA A 46 17.99 10.65 -6.06
C ALA A 46 17.70 9.18 -6.42
N VAL A 47 16.44 8.86 -6.73
CA VAL A 47 15.97 7.53 -7.07
C VAL A 47 15.02 7.60 -8.25
N ASN A 48 15.38 6.92 -9.34
CA ASN A 48 14.48 6.67 -10.46
C ASN A 48 13.65 5.42 -10.12
N LEU A 49 12.33 5.59 -9.97
CA LEU A 49 11.39 4.53 -9.61
C LEU A 49 10.56 4.18 -10.84
N ARG A 50 10.67 2.94 -11.30
CA ARG A 50 9.81 2.40 -12.35
C ARG A 50 8.94 1.28 -11.78
N ALA A 51 7.71 1.19 -12.25
CA ALA A 51 6.81 0.11 -11.83
C ALA A 51 7.36 -1.27 -12.24
N GLU A 52 8.18 -1.31 -13.30
CA GLU A 52 8.83 -2.52 -13.81
C GLU A 52 10.11 -2.92 -13.06
N ASP A 53 10.54 -2.17 -12.04
CA ASP A 53 11.76 -2.50 -11.29
C ASP A 53 11.61 -3.82 -10.52
N ASP A 54 12.46 -4.80 -10.83
CA ASP A 54 12.46 -6.15 -10.22
C ASP A 54 12.43 -6.11 -8.69
N LEU A 55 13.16 -5.17 -8.09
CA LEU A 55 13.18 -4.99 -6.65
C LEU A 55 11.83 -4.54 -6.09
N VAL A 56 11.17 -3.59 -6.76
CA VAL A 56 9.86 -3.08 -6.34
C VAL A 56 8.84 -4.21 -6.40
N THR A 57 8.87 -5.00 -7.48
CA THR A 57 8.03 -6.19 -7.65
C THR A 57 8.23 -7.18 -6.52
N VAL A 58 9.48 -7.60 -6.25
CA VAL A 58 9.76 -8.57 -5.17
C VAL A 58 9.35 -8.04 -3.80
N LEU A 59 9.64 -6.77 -3.49
CA LEU A 59 9.24 -6.17 -2.21
C LEU A 59 7.71 -6.09 -2.08
N ALA A 60 7.01 -5.71 -3.15
CA ALA A 60 5.56 -5.64 -3.18
C ALA A 60 4.92 -7.02 -3.01
N GLU A 61 5.45 -8.05 -3.67
CA GLU A 61 4.99 -9.44 -3.53
C GLU A 61 5.16 -9.95 -2.10
N LEU A 62 6.35 -9.77 -1.52
CA LEU A 62 6.63 -10.20 -0.14
C LEU A 62 5.75 -9.46 0.87
N ALA A 63 5.58 -8.14 0.70
CA ALA A 63 4.73 -7.33 1.56
C ALA A 63 3.26 -7.74 1.42
N LEU A 64 2.75 -7.86 0.19
CA LEU A 64 1.36 -8.24 -0.07
C LEU A 64 1.06 -9.65 0.45
N PHE A 65 1.98 -10.60 0.23
CA PHE A 65 1.86 -11.94 0.77
C PHE A 65 1.78 -11.92 2.30
N SER A 66 2.73 -11.23 2.96
CA SER A 66 2.77 -11.16 4.42
C SER A 66 1.52 -10.52 5.01
N VAL A 67 1.02 -9.43 4.41
CA VAL A 67 -0.18 -8.73 4.86
C VAL A 67 -1.43 -9.59 4.63
N LEU A 68 -1.65 -10.10 3.42
CA LEU A 68 -2.81 -10.93 3.09
C LEU A 68 -2.84 -12.21 3.93
N PHE A 69 -1.69 -12.85 4.14
CA PHE A 69 -1.59 -14.03 4.99
C PHE A 69 -1.94 -13.69 6.44
N THR A 70 -1.34 -12.63 6.99
CA THR A 70 -1.56 -12.21 8.38
C THR A 70 -3.02 -11.81 8.63
N ASP A 71 -3.63 -11.08 7.70
CA ASP A 71 -5.03 -10.69 7.79
C ASP A 71 -5.95 -11.90 7.62
N GLY A 72 -5.63 -12.81 6.70
CA GLY A 72 -6.36 -14.06 6.50
C GLY A 72 -6.38 -14.95 7.75
N GLN A 73 -5.27 -15.00 8.50
CA GLN A 73 -5.17 -15.74 9.77
C GLN A 73 -6.08 -15.16 10.87
N ARG A 74 -6.42 -13.87 10.81
CA ARG A 74 -7.29 -13.20 11.80
C ARG A 74 -8.78 -13.43 11.56
N VAL A 75 -9.18 -13.89 10.37
CA VAL A 75 -10.59 -14.09 10.00
C VAL A 75 -11.09 -15.46 10.48
N GLY A 76 -12.09 -15.45 11.37
CA GLY A 76 -12.77 -16.67 11.82
C GLY A 76 -13.64 -17.28 10.72
N LEU A 77 -13.31 -18.47 10.23
CA LEU A 77 -14.07 -19.15 9.17
C LEU A 77 -15.55 -19.38 9.53
N ARG A 78 -15.83 -19.67 10.81
CA ARG A 78 -17.20 -19.88 11.30
C ARG A 78 -18.00 -18.59 11.33
N ASP A 79 -17.39 -17.50 11.79
CA ASP A 79 -18.03 -16.18 11.82
C ASP A 79 -18.29 -15.66 10.40
N LEU A 80 -17.32 -15.87 9.50
CA LEU A 80 -17.48 -15.54 8.09
C LEU A 80 -18.61 -16.34 7.45
N ALA A 81 -18.71 -17.66 7.71
CA ALA A 81 -19.80 -18.49 7.19
C ALA A 81 -21.17 -18.02 7.71
N ALA A 82 -21.27 -17.65 8.98
CA ALA A 82 -22.51 -17.16 9.60
C ALA A 82 -22.93 -15.77 9.07
N ALA A 83 -21.97 -14.89 8.77
CA ALA A 83 -22.22 -13.49 8.39
C ALA A 83 -21.84 -13.16 6.93
N TRP A 84 -21.67 -14.15 6.04
CA TRP A 84 -21.07 -13.98 4.71
C TRP A 84 -21.82 -13.01 3.78
N ARG A 85 -23.12 -12.81 3.99
CA ARG A 85 -23.99 -12.02 3.12
C ARG A 85 -23.55 -10.55 3.00
N LEU A 86 -23.08 -9.94 4.08
CA LEU A 86 -22.65 -8.53 4.06
C LEU A 86 -21.29 -8.36 3.39
N PRO A 87 -20.21 -9.08 3.79
CA PRO A 87 -18.92 -9.05 3.10
C PRO A 87 -19.04 -9.47 1.63
N GLY A 88 -19.85 -10.50 1.32
CA GLY A 88 -20.05 -11.00 -0.03
C GLY A 88 -20.67 -9.94 -0.95
N ARG A 89 -21.69 -9.21 -0.48
CA ARG A 89 -22.28 -8.10 -1.26
C ARG A 89 -21.32 -6.92 -1.39
N ALA A 90 -20.57 -6.60 -0.34
CA ALA A 90 -19.55 -5.55 -0.40
C ALA A 90 -18.44 -5.90 -1.41
N LEU A 91 -18.00 -7.15 -1.47
CA LEU A 91 -16.96 -7.60 -2.38
C LEU A 91 -17.45 -7.80 -3.82
N LEU A 92 -18.65 -8.36 -4.03
CA LEU A 92 -19.17 -8.63 -5.38
C LEU A 92 -19.86 -7.43 -6.03
N LEU A 93 -20.43 -6.51 -5.25
CA LEU A 93 -21.11 -5.33 -5.78
C LEU A 93 -20.35 -4.06 -5.42
N GLY A 94 -19.96 -3.90 -4.16
CA GLY A 94 -19.27 -2.70 -3.69
C GLY A 94 -17.93 -2.48 -4.38
N MET A 95 -17.04 -3.49 -4.36
CA MET A 95 -15.69 -3.38 -4.92
C MET A 95 -15.71 -3.13 -6.45
N PRO A 96 -16.46 -3.88 -7.29
CA PRO A 96 -16.57 -3.58 -8.71
C PRO A 96 -17.19 -2.21 -8.98
N LEU A 97 -18.22 -1.80 -8.23
CA LEU A 97 -18.82 -0.48 -8.40
C LEU A 97 -17.81 0.63 -8.07
N THR A 98 -17.07 0.50 -6.96
CA THR A 98 -16.03 1.47 -6.62
C THR A 98 -14.93 1.53 -7.67
N PHE A 99 -14.49 0.38 -8.20
CA PHE A 99 -13.51 0.32 -9.29
C PHE A 99 -14.00 0.98 -10.56
N LEU A 100 -15.25 0.75 -10.97
CA LEU A 100 -15.83 1.39 -12.15
C LEU A 100 -15.93 2.91 -11.97
N ILE A 101 -16.37 3.37 -10.79
CA ILE A 101 -16.48 4.80 -10.50
C ILE A 101 -15.09 5.45 -10.49
N THR A 102 -14.12 4.88 -9.75
CA THR A 102 -12.77 5.46 -9.67
C THR A 102 -12.04 5.39 -11.00
N ALA A 103 -12.17 4.31 -11.76
CA ALA A 103 -11.62 4.21 -13.11
C ALA A 103 -12.26 5.24 -14.06
N GLY A 104 -13.59 5.38 -14.04
CA GLY A 104 -14.29 6.35 -14.86
C GLY A 104 -13.92 7.80 -14.52
N LEU A 105 -13.81 8.12 -13.23
CA LEU A 105 -13.31 9.42 -12.77
C LEU A 105 -11.85 9.62 -13.17
N GLY A 106 -11.02 8.59 -13.06
CA GLY A 106 -9.62 8.62 -13.48
C GLY A 106 -9.47 8.95 -14.96
N VAL A 107 -10.24 8.29 -15.82
CA VAL A 107 -10.35 8.58 -17.26
C VAL A 107 -10.77 10.03 -17.49
N ALA A 108 -11.84 10.48 -16.81
CA ALA A 108 -12.38 11.83 -16.99
C ALA A 108 -11.41 12.94 -16.53
N VAL A 109 -10.66 12.73 -15.43
CA VAL A 109 -9.76 13.73 -14.85
C VAL A 109 -8.38 13.70 -15.50
N ALA A 110 -7.82 12.52 -15.75
CA ALA A 110 -6.49 12.36 -16.32
C ALA A 110 -6.46 12.47 -17.85
N GLY A 111 -7.63 12.44 -18.52
CA GLY A 111 -7.74 12.53 -19.97
C GLY A 111 -7.16 11.31 -20.71
N LEU A 112 -7.12 10.16 -20.05
CA LEU A 112 -6.83 8.85 -20.66
C LEU A 112 -7.98 8.42 -21.57
#